data_AF-A0A7H4PFX2-F1
#
_entry.id   AF-A0A7H4PFX2-F1
#
_cell.length_a   1.000
_cell.length_b   1.000
_cell.length_c   1.000
_cell.angle_alpha   90.00
_cell.angle_beta   90.00
_cell.angle_gamma   90.00
#
_symmetry.space_group_name_H-M   'P 1'
#
loop_
_entity.id
_entity.type
_entity.pdbx_description
1 polymer ?
#
loop_
_entity_poly.entity_id
_entity_poly.type
_entity_poly.pdbx_seq_one_letter_code
_entity_poly.pdbx_strand_id
1 'polypeptide(L)'
;MTPENDAQRPTEDPGQQPDKNKSAMAAINDSTVAKKANQALKSVTGTAEKVQRNHMVAHIIRAAERFNDRLGNQFGAAITYFSFLSMIPILMVSFAAAGFVLASHPTLLQDIFDKILLNVSDPTLAATLKNTINTAVQQRTAVGIVGLLVALYSGINWMGNLREAIRAQSRDVWERTPQDQEKIWVKYFRDFISLIGLLVCAGHYLVDHLYRRLGPADDYLGALS
;
A
#
# COMPACT_ATOMS: atom_id res chain seq x y z
N MET A 1 -28.04 -26.11 -47.12
CA MET A 1 -29.27 -26.58 -46.46
C MET A 1 -29.48 -25.70 -45.24
N THR A 2 -30.27 -24.65 -45.39
CA THR A 2 -30.67 -23.71 -44.32
C THR A 2 -32.17 -23.95 -44.07
N PRO A 3 -32.63 -24.06 -42.81
CA PRO A 3 -34.05 -24.26 -42.53
C PRO A 3 -34.83 -22.96 -42.76
N GLU A 4 -35.92 -23.03 -43.51
CA GLU A 4 -37.00 -22.03 -43.49
C GLU A 4 -37.58 -21.97 -42.07
N ASN A 5 -37.56 -20.78 -41.47
CA ASN A 5 -38.25 -20.50 -40.21
C ASN A 5 -39.51 -19.70 -40.57
N ASP A 6 -40.60 -20.42 -40.78
CA ASP A 6 -41.93 -19.87 -40.99
C ASP A 6 -42.35 -19.06 -39.75
N ALA A 7 -42.34 -17.74 -39.88
CA ALA A 7 -42.86 -16.84 -38.88
C ALA A 7 -44.40 -16.96 -38.82
N GLN A 8 -44.89 -17.90 -38.02
CA GLN A 8 -46.27 -17.95 -37.57
C GLN A 8 -46.58 -16.64 -36.82
N ARG A 9 -47.38 -15.75 -37.42
CA ARG A 9 -47.88 -14.56 -36.72
C ARG A 9 -48.77 -15.00 -35.55
N PRO A 10 -48.58 -14.46 -34.33
CA PRO A 10 -49.54 -14.64 -33.25
C PRO A 10 -50.91 -14.13 -33.71
N THR A 11 -51.91 -15.01 -33.71
CA THR A 11 -53.31 -14.61 -33.82
C THR A 11 -53.70 -13.93 -32.51
N GLU A 12 -53.85 -12.61 -32.52
CA GLU A 12 -54.49 -11.87 -31.42
C GLU A 12 -55.94 -12.36 -31.30
N ASP A 13 -56.27 -12.98 -30.17
CA ASP A 13 -57.61 -13.36 -29.75
C ASP A 13 -58.43 -12.08 -29.46
N PRO A 14 -59.45 -11.75 -30.26
CA PRO A 14 -60.22 -10.51 -30.11
C PRO A 14 -61.28 -10.69 -29.02
N GLY A 15 -60.83 -10.84 -27.76
CA GLY A 15 -61.72 -11.04 -26.62
C GLY A 15 -61.29 -10.35 -25.32
N GLN A 16 -60.02 -9.93 -25.20
CA GLN A 16 -59.56 -9.27 -23.98
C GLN A 16 -59.80 -7.77 -24.06
N GLN A 17 -60.87 -7.28 -23.42
CA GLN A 17 -61.05 -5.85 -23.18
C GLN A 17 -59.80 -5.33 -22.44
N PRO A 18 -59.18 -4.23 -22.89
CA PRO A 18 -58.04 -3.65 -22.19
C PRO A 18 -58.53 -3.27 -20.79
N ASP A 19 -58.01 -3.94 -19.75
CA ASP A 19 -58.26 -3.59 -18.36
C ASP A 19 -57.82 -2.14 -18.15
N LYS A 20 -58.77 -1.20 -18.27
CA LYS A 20 -58.52 0.24 -18.12
C LYS A 20 -57.92 0.57 -16.74
N ASN A 21 -58.17 -0.29 -15.75
CA ASN A 21 -57.54 -0.20 -14.44
C ASN A 21 -56.05 -0.55 -14.45
N LYS A 22 -55.59 -1.47 -15.32
CA LYS A 22 -54.17 -1.85 -15.41
C LYS A 22 -53.34 -0.77 -16.08
N SER A 23 -53.88 -0.10 -17.10
CA SER A 23 -53.23 1.03 -17.78
C SER A 23 -53.26 2.31 -16.94
N ALA A 24 -54.38 2.59 -16.25
CA ALA A 24 -54.46 3.70 -15.30
C ALA A 24 -53.55 3.49 -14.08
N MET A 25 -53.51 2.28 -13.50
CA MET A 25 -52.56 1.96 -12.42
C MET A 25 -51.12 2.05 -12.90
N ALA A 26 -50.78 1.57 -14.10
CA ALA A 26 -49.42 1.69 -14.65
C ALA A 26 -49.00 3.16 -14.87
N ALA A 27 -49.88 4.00 -15.39
CA ALA A 27 -49.63 5.44 -15.59
C ALA A 27 -49.56 6.23 -14.26
N ILE A 28 -50.37 5.85 -13.26
CA ILE A 28 -50.29 6.41 -11.90
C ILE A 28 -49.00 5.96 -11.21
N ASN A 29 -48.56 4.71 -11.41
CA ASN A 29 -47.32 4.20 -10.83
C ASN A 29 -46.10 4.91 -11.46
N ASP A 30 -46.10 5.14 -12.77
CA ASP A 30 -45.01 5.84 -13.46
C ASP A 30 -44.90 7.32 -13.04
N SER A 31 -46.04 8.01 -12.91
CA SER A 31 -46.07 9.40 -12.44
C SER A 31 -45.74 9.57 -10.95
N THR A 32 -46.12 8.60 -10.10
CA THR A 32 -45.77 8.60 -8.66
C THR A 32 -44.31 8.21 -8.44
N VAL A 33 -43.77 7.24 -9.18
CA VAL A 33 -42.34 6.89 -9.19
C VAL A 33 -41.51 8.07 -9.70
N ALA A 34 -41.91 8.72 -10.80
CA ALA A 34 -41.24 9.91 -11.31
C ALA A 34 -41.27 11.09 -10.31
N LYS A 35 -42.39 11.32 -9.61
CA LYS A 35 -42.45 12.32 -8.53
C LYS A 35 -41.53 11.99 -7.36
N LYS A 36 -41.51 10.72 -6.93
CA LYS A 36 -40.67 10.25 -5.82
C LYS A 36 -39.18 10.34 -6.17
N ALA A 37 -38.81 9.99 -7.41
CA ALA A 37 -37.46 10.15 -7.95
C ALA A 37 -37.06 11.64 -7.99
N ASN A 38 -37.92 12.54 -8.47
CA ASN A 38 -37.66 13.97 -8.46
C ASN A 38 -37.51 14.55 -7.04
N GLN A 39 -38.30 14.06 -6.08
CA GLN A 39 -38.20 14.49 -4.69
C GLN A 39 -36.92 13.96 -4.02
N ALA A 40 -36.52 12.72 -4.34
CA ALA A 40 -35.24 12.15 -3.91
C ALA A 40 -34.05 12.93 -4.50
N LEU A 41 -34.08 13.24 -5.80
CA LEU A 41 -33.07 14.07 -6.45
C LEU A 41 -32.99 15.46 -5.80
N LYS A 42 -34.11 16.14 -5.58
CA LYS A 42 -34.12 17.45 -4.89
C LYS A 42 -33.57 17.38 -3.46
N SER A 43 -33.86 16.30 -2.73
CA SER A 43 -33.33 16.07 -1.39
C SER A 43 -31.82 15.85 -1.42
N VAL A 44 -31.32 15.04 -2.36
CA VAL A 44 -29.89 14.77 -2.53
C VAL A 44 -29.15 16.03 -2.97
N THR A 45 -29.68 16.79 -3.94
CA THR A 45 -29.07 18.04 -4.41
C THR A 45 -29.07 19.12 -3.31
N GLY A 46 -30.18 19.29 -2.59
CA GLY A 46 -30.26 20.26 -1.49
C GLY A 46 -29.36 19.91 -0.30
N THR A 47 -29.20 18.62 -0.01
CA THR A 47 -28.26 18.15 1.02
C THR A 47 -26.82 18.29 0.57
N ALA A 48 -26.51 18.00 -0.70
CA ALA A 48 -25.19 18.21 -1.30
C ALA A 48 -24.79 19.70 -1.28
N GLU A 49 -25.69 20.61 -1.65
CA GLU A 49 -25.46 22.06 -1.56
C GLU A 49 -25.23 22.51 -0.11
N LYS A 50 -26.01 21.98 0.85
CA LYS A 50 -25.88 22.34 2.27
C LYS A 50 -24.57 21.85 2.88
N VAL A 51 -24.10 20.67 2.45
CA VAL A 51 -22.81 20.09 2.85
C VAL A 51 -21.64 20.84 2.18
N GLN A 52 -21.77 21.22 0.90
CA GLN A 52 -20.77 22.05 0.20
C GLN A 52 -20.67 23.48 0.72
N ARG A 53 -21.71 24.00 1.39
CA ARG A 53 -21.65 25.33 2.04
C ARG A 53 -20.73 25.37 3.27
N ASN A 54 -20.37 24.23 3.85
CA ASN A 54 -19.36 24.19 4.90
C ASN A 54 -17.97 24.43 4.30
N HIS A 55 -17.31 25.51 4.73
CA HIS A 55 -16.00 25.92 4.23
C HIS A 55 -14.95 24.79 4.29
N MET A 56 -14.95 24.00 5.38
CA MET A 56 -14.04 22.87 5.53
C MET A 56 -14.32 21.76 4.51
N VAL A 57 -15.60 21.43 4.29
CA VAL A 57 -15.99 20.38 3.34
C VAL A 57 -15.67 20.82 1.91
N ALA A 58 -15.95 22.07 1.57
CA ALA A 58 -15.58 22.64 0.28
C ALA A 58 -14.06 22.67 0.06
N HIS A 59 -13.27 22.92 1.11
CA HIS A 59 -11.81 22.83 1.05
C HIS A 59 -11.33 21.39 0.82
N ILE A 60 -11.89 20.41 1.53
CA ILE A 60 -11.53 18.99 1.36
C ILE A 60 -11.87 18.50 -0.04
N ILE A 61 -13.05 18.84 -0.56
CA ILE A 61 -13.46 18.46 -1.93
C ILE A 61 -12.48 19.03 -2.96
N ARG A 62 -12.18 20.34 -2.90
CA ARG A 62 -11.20 20.96 -3.81
C ARG A 62 -9.80 20.35 -3.66
N ALA A 63 -9.40 19.99 -2.45
CA ALA A 63 -8.13 19.31 -2.21
C ALA A 63 -8.10 17.90 -2.84
N ALA A 64 -9.20 17.15 -2.73
CA ALA A 64 -9.35 15.83 -3.33
C ALA A 64 -9.39 15.89 -4.87
N GLU A 65 -10.09 16.87 -5.44
CA GLU A 65 -10.09 17.14 -6.89
C GLU A 65 -8.67 17.45 -7.37
N ARG A 66 -7.96 18.40 -6.71
CA ARG A 66 -6.57 18.74 -7.04
C ARG A 66 -5.63 17.54 -6.91
N PHE A 67 -5.82 16.70 -5.91
CA PHE A 67 -5.04 15.47 -5.73
C PHE A 67 -5.28 14.48 -6.88
N ASN A 68 -6.53 14.27 -7.28
CA ASN A 68 -6.88 13.37 -8.38
C ASN A 68 -6.39 13.88 -9.74
N ASP A 69 -6.54 15.18 -10.01
CA ASP A 69 -6.08 15.81 -11.26
C ASP A 69 -4.56 15.69 -11.45
N ARG A 70 -3.82 15.57 -10.35
CA ARG A 70 -2.35 15.46 -10.29
C ARG A 70 -1.84 14.04 -10.12
N LEU A 71 -2.65 13.06 -10.54
CA LEU A 71 -2.32 11.64 -10.48
C LEU A 71 -2.05 11.11 -9.06
N GLY A 72 -2.62 11.74 -8.04
CA GLY A 72 -2.39 11.37 -6.63
C GLY A 72 -2.75 9.92 -6.34
N ASN A 73 -3.84 9.40 -6.90
CA ASN A 73 -4.21 7.99 -6.75
C ASN A 73 -3.18 7.04 -7.39
N GLN A 74 -2.65 7.38 -8.57
CA GLN A 74 -1.64 6.57 -9.24
C GLN A 74 -0.31 6.59 -8.48
N PHE A 75 0.11 7.77 -7.99
CA PHE A 75 1.28 7.88 -7.13
C PHE A 75 1.11 7.11 -5.82
N GLY A 76 -0.07 7.21 -5.19
CA GLY A 76 -0.40 6.42 -4.00
C GLY A 76 -0.30 4.92 -4.26
N ALA A 77 -0.88 4.44 -5.35
CA ALA A 77 -0.81 3.03 -5.76
C ALA A 77 0.64 2.58 -6.07
N ALA A 78 1.44 3.43 -6.72
CA ALA A 78 2.84 3.14 -6.98
C ALA A 78 3.66 3.06 -5.68
N ILE A 79 3.48 4.01 -4.76
CA ILE A 79 4.19 4.03 -3.48
C ILE A 79 3.86 2.80 -2.65
N THR A 80 2.58 2.40 -2.54
CA THR A 80 2.21 1.19 -1.79
C THR A 80 2.79 -0.08 -2.44
N TYR A 81 2.73 -0.20 -3.76
CA TYR A 81 3.32 -1.31 -4.50
C TYR A 81 4.83 -1.42 -4.25
N PHE A 82 5.58 -0.33 -4.41
CA PHE A 82 7.03 -0.35 -4.20
C PHE A 82 7.42 -0.54 -2.73
N SER A 83 6.60 -0.05 -1.78
CA SER A 83 6.84 -0.27 -0.35
C SER A 83 6.66 -1.74 0.01
N PHE A 84 5.59 -2.38 -0.48
CA PHE A 84 5.36 -3.81 -0.28
C PHE A 84 6.47 -4.66 -0.90
N LEU A 85 6.84 -4.36 -2.15
CA LEU A 85 7.93 -5.05 -2.83
C LEU A 85 9.27 -4.92 -2.09
N SER A 86 9.53 -3.75 -1.48
CA SER A 86 10.74 -3.49 -0.69
C SER A 86 10.78 -4.21 0.65
N MET A 87 9.66 -4.75 1.14
CA MET A 87 9.63 -5.53 2.38
C MET A 87 10.49 -6.79 2.28
N ILE A 88 10.48 -7.46 1.13
CA ILE A 88 11.24 -8.71 0.93
C ILE A 88 12.76 -8.45 1.01
N PRO A 89 13.35 -7.50 0.26
CA PRO A 89 14.77 -7.20 0.38
C PRO A 89 15.18 -6.69 1.77
N ILE A 90 14.34 -5.86 2.42
CA ILE A 90 14.61 -5.39 3.78
C ILE A 90 14.68 -6.57 4.75
N LEU A 91 13.77 -7.54 4.64
CA LEU A 91 13.80 -8.76 5.43
C LEU A 91 15.04 -9.61 5.12
N MET A 92 15.43 -9.74 3.84
CA MET A 92 16.65 -10.47 3.45
C MET A 92 17.91 -9.84 4.07
N VAL A 93 18.04 -8.52 3.98
CA VAL A 93 19.18 -7.79 4.58
C VAL A 93 19.17 -7.93 6.09
N SER A 94 18.01 -7.83 6.74
CA SER A 94 17.87 -8.01 8.19
C SER A 94 18.22 -9.43 8.64
N PHE A 95 17.77 -10.44 7.89
CA PHE A 95 18.06 -11.85 8.13
C PHE A 95 19.55 -12.14 7.97
N ALA A 96 20.19 -11.60 6.93
CA ALA A 96 21.63 -11.68 6.73
C ALA A 96 22.40 -11.00 7.86
N ALA A 97 21.98 -9.79 8.27
CA ALA A 97 22.58 -9.07 9.38
C ALA A 97 22.52 -9.89 10.68
N ALA A 98 21.36 -10.47 11.01
CA ALA A 98 21.22 -11.39 12.13
C ALA A 98 22.15 -12.61 11.98
N GLY A 99 22.23 -13.20 10.79
CA GLY A 99 23.15 -14.30 10.48
C GLY A 99 24.63 -13.93 10.71
N PHE A 100 25.06 -12.71 10.36
CA PHE A 100 26.41 -12.22 10.64
C PHE A 100 26.65 -12.00 12.14
N VAL A 101 25.69 -11.41 12.85
CA VAL A 101 25.78 -11.20 14.30
C VAL A 101 25.91 -12.54 15.03
N LEU A 102 25.05 -13.51 14.71
CA LEU A 102 25.06 -14.85 15.29
C LEU A 102 26.32 -15.64 14.92
N ALA A 103 26.78 -15.56 13.66
CA ALA A 103 28.04 -16.19 13.24
C ALA A 103 29.25 -15.65 14.02
N SER A 104 29.20 -14.40 14.45
CA SER A 104 30.27 -13.74 15.20
C SER A 104 30.22 -14.02 16.71
N HIS A 105 29.10 -14.55 17.22
CA HIS A 105 28.88 -14.82 18.64
C HIS A 105 28.37 -16.25 18.87
N PRO A 106 29.26 -17.26 18.85
CA PRO A 106 28.85 -18.67 18.94
C PRO A 106 28.17 -19.04 20.27
N THR A 107 28.47 -18.32 21.36
CA THR A 107 27.81 -18.49 22.66
C THR A 107 26.35 -18.02 22.64
N LEU A 108 26.06 -16.87 22.00
CA LEU A 108 24.69 -16.38 21.81
C LEU A 108 23.85 -17.34 20.97
N LEU A 109 24.46 -17.98 19.97
CA LEU A 109 23.79 -18.98 19.13
C LEU A 109 23.33 -20.19 19.96
N GLN A 110 24.21 -20.71 20.83
CA GLN A 110 23.89 -21.82 21.72
C GLN A 110 22.77 -21.46 22.70
N ASP A 111 22.85 -20.30 23.34
CA ASP A 111 21.83 -19.80 24.26
C ASP A 111 20.45 -19.66 23.59
N ILE A 112 20.40 -19.20 22.33
CA ILE A 112 19.16 -19.11 21.56
C ILE A 112 18.59 -20.50 21.31
N PHE A 113 19.42 -21.47 20.92
CA PHE A 113 18.95 -22.84 20.70
C PHE A 113 18.47 -23.53 21.96
N ASP A 114 19.16 -23.33 23.07
CA ASP A 114 18.76 -23.89 24.37
C ASP A 114 17.45 -23.28 24.85
N LYS A 115 17.28 -21.96 24.68
CA LYS A 115 15.99 -21.28 24.97
C LYS A 115 14.86 -21.78 24.08
N ILE A 116 15.10 -22.04 22.79
CA ILE A 116 14.08 -22.59 21.89
C ILE A 116 13.65 -23.99 22.37
N LEU A 117 14.61 -24.84 22.73
CA LEU A 117 14.31 -26.19 23.22
C LEU A 117 13.56 -26.20 24.56
N LEU A 118 13.83 -25.22 25.42
CA LEU A 118 13.17 -25.12 26.73
C LEU A 118 11.77 -24.50 26.66
N ASN A 119 11.54 -23.57 25.73
CA ASN A 119 10.28 -22.80 25.67
C ASN A 119 9.30 -23.27 24.58
N VAL A 120 9.76 -24.08 23.63
CA VAL A 120 8.91 -24.61 22.56
C VAL A 120 8.67 -26.10 22.81
N SER A 121 7.49 -26.42 23.36
CA SER A 121 7.10 -27.81 23.67
C SER A 121 6.81 -28.65 22.43
N ASP A 122 6.58 -28.04 21.26
CA ASP A 122 6.39 -28.75 19.99
C ASP A 122 7.76 -29.03 19.32
N PRO A 123 8.18 -30.30 19.21
CA PRO A 123 9.44 -30.67 18.58
C PRO A 123 9.56 -30.23 17.12
N THR A 124 8.44 -30.16 16.39
CA THR A 124 8.42 -29.77 14.97
C THR A 124 8.77 -28.29 14.83
N LEU A 125 8.10 -27.44 15.61
CA LEU A 125 8.35 -26.01 15.62
C LEU A 125 9.79 -25.70 16.08
N ALA A 126 10.27 -26.38 17.13
CA ALA A 126 11.64 -26.24 17.59
C ALA A 126 12.67 -26.59 16.50
N ALA A 127 12.44 -27.68 15.75
CA ALA A 127 13.30 -28.07 14.63
C ALA A 127 13.26 -27.04 13.48
N THR A 128 12.08 -26.52 13.13
CA THR A 128 11.93 -25.47 12.10
C THR A 128 12.67 -24.19 12.48
N LEU A 129 12.59 -23.75 13.74
CA LEU A 129 13.31 -22.58 14.22
C LEU A 129 14.83 -22.80 14.15
N LYS A 130 15.30 -23.96 14.63
CA LYS A 130 16.73 -24.32 14.56
C LYS A 130 17.25 -24.31 13.13
N ASN A 131 16.53 -24.91 12.20
CA ASN A 131 16.90 -24.95 10.79
C ASN A 131 16.90 -23.55 10.17
N THR A 132 15.95 -22.70 10.53
CA THR A 132 15.86 -21.32 10.04
C THR A 132 17.07 -20.50 10.49
N ILE A 133 17.46 -20.58 11.76
CA ILE A 133 18.64 -19.89 12.30
C ILE A 133 19.92 -20.44 11.67
N ASN A 134 20.07 -21.76 11.54
CA ASN A 134 21.23 -22.36 10.87
C ASN A 134 21.33 -21.90 9.42
N THR A 135 20.20 -21.84 8.70
CA THR A 135 20.16 -21.31 7.33
C THR A 135 20.56 -19.83 7.31
N ALA A 136 20.10 -19.02 8.26
CA ALA A 136 20.49 -17.62 8.39
C ALA A 136 22.00 -17.46 8.50
N VAL A 137 22.62 -18.26 9.37
CA VAL A 137 24.07 -18.25 9.59
C VAL A 137 24.80 -18.75 8.35
N GLN A 138 24.44 -19.91 7.80
CA GLN A 138 25.18 -20.53 6.69
C GLN A 138 25.07 -19.72 5.39
N GLN A 139 23.88 -19.19 5.09
CA GLN A 139 23.60 -18.47 3.84
C GLN A 139 23.72 -16.94 3.98
N ARG A 140 24.18 -16.42 5.13
CA ARG A 140 24.27 -14.99 5.45
C ARG A 140 24.88 -14.14 4.32
N THR A 141 25.97 -14.62 3.71
CA THR A 141 26.68 -13.87 2.66
C THR A 141 25.87 -13.84 1.36
N ALA A 142 25.37 -14.98 0.91
CA ALA A 142 24.60 -15.07 -0.32
C ALA A 142 23.30 -14.28 -0.22
N VAL A 143 22.53 -14.51 0.85
CA VAL A 143 21.28 -13.78 1.13
C VAL A 143 21.54 -12.29 1.34
N GLY A 144 22.63 -11.93 2.01
CA GLY A 144 23.02 -10.54 2.23
C GLY A 144 23.34 -9.81 0.94
N ILE A 145 24.16 -10.41 0.06
CA ILE A 145 24.52 -9.78 -1.22
C ILE A 145 23.28 -9.64 -2.12
N VAL A 146 22.50 -10.71 -2.29
CA VAL A 146 21.28 -10.66 -3.11
C VAL A 146 20.29 -9.66 -2.52
N GLY A 147 20.08 -9.70 -1.21
CA GLY A 147 19.21 -8.78 -0.48
C GLY A 147 19.64 -7.32 -0.68
N LEU A 148 20.93 -7.01 -0.54
CA LEU A 148 21.46 -5.66 -0.73
C LEU A 148 21.30 -5.18 -2.18
N LEU A 149 21.59 -6.02 -3.17
CA LEU A 149 21.43 -5.64 -4.58
C LEU A 149 19.97 -5.34 -4.93
N VAL A 150 19.05 -6.20 -4.49
CA VAL A 150 17.62 -6.01 -4.74
C VAL A 150 17.09 -4.83 -3.93
N ALA A 151 17.51 -4.66 -2.66
CA ALA A 151 17.12 -3.53 -1.82
C ALA A 151 17.60 -2.20 -2.40
N LEU A 152 18.81 -2.19 -2.98
CA LEU A 152 19.33 -1.01 -3.64
C LEU A 152 18.51 -0.66 -4.88
N TYR A 153 18.22 -1.65 -5.72
CA TYR A 153 17.40 -1.48 -6.91
C TYR A 153 15.98 -0.99 -6.54
N SER A 154 15.31 -1.66 -5.61
CA SER A 154 13.95 -1.30 -5.19
C SER A 154 13.91 0.05 -4.47
N GLY A 155 14.92 0.34 -3.64
CA GLY A 155 15.04 1.58 -2.88
C GLY A 155 15.25 2.80 -3.77
N ILE A 156 16.12 2.70 -4.79
CA ILE A 156 16.31 3.79 -5.75
C ILE A 156 15.00 4.07 -6.51
N ASN A 157 14.31 3.01 -6.94
CA ASN A 157 13.04 3.15 -7.63
C ASN A 157 11.95 3.76 -6.72
N TRP A 158 11.90 3.37 -5.44
CA TRP A 158 11.00 3.97 -4.44
C TRP A 158 11.27 5.47 -4.26
N MET A 159 12.54 5.86 -4.09
CA MET A 159 12.94 7.28 -4.00
C MET A 159 12.54 8.08 -5.24
N GLY A 160 12.73 7.49 -6.43
CA GLY A 160 12.33 8.10 -7.70
C GLY A 160 10.83 8.39 -7.76
N ASN A 161 10.00 7.39 -7.43
CA ASN A 161 8.54 7.51 -7.43
C ASN A 161 8.04 8.48 -6.36
N LEU A 162 8.62 8.43 -5.15
CA LEU A 162 8.26 9.35 -4.07
C LEU A 162 8.59 10.79 -4.44
N ARG A 163 9.77 11.04 -4.99
CA ARG A 163 10.18 12.36 -5.46
C ARG A 163 9.24 12.87 -6.56
N GLU A 164 8.86 12.03 -7.51
CA GLU A 164 7.91 12.40 -8.56
C GLU A 164 6.52 12.73 -8.00
N ALA A 165 6.02 11.94 -7.06
CA ALA A 165 4.76 12.21 -6.37
C ALA A 165 4.80 13.56 -5.65
N ILE A 166 5.87 13.83 -4.90
CA ILE A 166 6.06 15.11 -4.20
C ILE A 166 6.15 16.27 -5.20
N ARG A 167 6.92 16.12 -6.29
CA ARG A 167 7.04 17.14 -7.34
C ARG A 167 5.71 17.43 -8.03
N ALA A 168 4.93 16.39 -8.36
CA ALA A 168 3.62 16.53 -8.97
C ALA A 168 2.65 17.29 -8.06
N GLN A 169 2.67 16.98 -6.77
CA GLN A 169 1.76 17.62 -5.82
C GLN A 169 2.19 19.04 -5.42
N SER A 170 3.50 19.31 -5.38
CA SER A 170 4.06 20.60 -4.92
C SER A 170 4.11 21.70 -5.99
N ARG A 171 4.18 21.38 -7.29
CA ARG A 171 4.27 22.41 -8.35
C ARG A 171 3.02 23.32 -8.40
N ASP A 172 3.18 24.60 -8.68
CA ASP A 172 2.03 25.51 -8.79
C ASP A 172 1.14 25.14 -9.98
N VAL A 173 1.77 24.89 -11.13
CA VAL A 173 1.13 24.43 -12.37
C VAL A 173 1.44 22.96 -12.60
N TRP A 174 0.40 22.16 -12.89
CA TRP A 174 0.54 20.76 -13.24
C TRP A 174 0.50 20.60 -14.75
N GLU A 175 1.55 20.01 -15.32
CA GLU A 175 1.65 19.65 -16.73
C GLU A 175 1.71 18.13 -16.82
N ARG A 176 0.87 17.55 -17.69
CA ARG A 176 0.75 16.09 -17.84
C ARG A 176 2.02 15.45 -18.44
N THR A 177 2.84 16.24 -19.12
CA THR A 177 4.14 15.87 -19.68
C THR A 177 5.16 16.96 -19.37
N PRO A 178 5.76 16.96 -18.18
CA PRO A 178 6.86 17.87 -17.91
C PRO A 178 8.01 17.54 -18.86
N GLN A 179 8.52 18.52 -19.59
CA GLN A 179 9.74 18.38 -20.39
C GLN A 179 10.95 18.33 -19.41
N ASP A 180 11.09 17.24 -18.66
CA ASP A 180 12.17 17.06 -17.70
C ASP A 180 13.46 16.73 -18.49
N GLN A 181 14.21 17.76 -18.86
CA GLN A 181 15.46 17.67 -19.62
C GLN A 181 16.64 17.11 -18.80
N GLU A 182 16.40 16.66 -17.55
CA GLU A 182 17.43 16.06 -16.71
C GLU A 182 17.91 14.73 -17.30
N LYS A 183 19.24 14.58 -17.42
CA LYS A 183 19.85 13.31 -17.80
C LYS A 183 19.45 12.22 -16.80
N ILE A 184 18.99 11.07 -17.31
CA ILE A 184 18.53 9.93 -16.51
C ILE A 184 19.54 9.58 -15.41
N TRP A 185 20.83 9.54 -15.72
CA TRP A 185 21.87 9.18 -14.75
C TRP A 185 21.95 10.15 -13.54
N VAL A 186 21.74 11.46 -13.75
CA VAL A 186 21.74 12.46 -12.66
C VAL A 186 20.55 12.23 -11.73
N LYS A 187 19.40 11.89 -12.30
CA LYS A 187 18.18 11.58 -11.55
C LYS A 187 18.39 10.37 -10.63
N TYR A 188 18.94 9.28 -11.16
CA TYR A 188 19.24 8.05 -10.41
C TYR A 188 20.35 8.26 -9.37
N PHE A 189 21.39 9.03 -9.69
CA PHE A 189 22.46 9.35 -8.74
C PHE A 189 21.94 10.16 -7.54
N ARG A 190 21.07 11.15 -7.79
CA ARG A 190 20.40 11.90 -6.72
C ARG A 190 19.54 11.00 -5.84
N ASP A 191 18.75 10.10 -6.45
CA ASP A 191 17.92 9.15 -5.69
C ASP A 191 18.76 8.21 -4.85
N PHE A 192 19.89 7.75 -5.38
CA PHE A 192 20.85 6.94 -4.66
C PHE A 192 21.41 7.68 -3.43
N ILE A 193 21.88 8.93 -3.59
CA ILE A 193 22.37 9.73 -2.45
C ILE A 193 21.26 9.94 -1.41
N SER A 194 20.06 10.30 -1.86
CA SER A 194 18.92 10.51 -0.95
C SER A 194 18.55 9.22 -0.20
N LEU A 195 18.63 8.05 -0.84
CA LEU A 195 18.43 6.75 -0.21
C LEU A 195 19.47 6.49 0.87
N ILE A 196 20.75 6.70 0.57
CA ILE A 196 21.83 6.54 1.56
C ILE A 196 21.63 7.48 2.75
N GLY A 197 21.27 8.74 2.50
CA GLY A 197 20.95 9.69 3.57
C GLY A 197 19.79 9.21 4.45
N LEU A 198 18.73 8.67 3.85
CA LEU A 198 17.59 8.10 4.57
C LEU A 198 18.01 6.90 5.45
N LEU A 199 18.84 6.00 4.93
CA LEU A 199 19.34 4.84 5.67
C LEU A 199 20.25 5.24 6.83
N VAL A 200 21.14 6.21 6.64
CA VAL A 200 22.02 6.72 7.70
C VAL A 200 21.19 7.39 8.80
N CYS A 201 20.22 8.23 8.44
CA CYS A 201 19.33 8.87 9.41
C CYS A 201 18.50 7.84 10.19
N ALA A 202 17.89 6.87 9.49
CA ALA A 202 17.11 5.82 10.14
C ALA A 202 17.98 4.93 11.03
N GLY A 203 19.19 4.58 10.59
CA GLY A 203 20.15 3.81 11.36
C GLY A 203 20.60 4.54 12.62
N HIS A 204 20.97 5.82 12.50
CA HIS A 204 21.34 6.64 13.65
C HIS A 204 20.18 6.78 14.64
N TYR A 205 18.96 7.04 14.14
CA TYR A 205 17.77 7.12 14.97
C TYR A 205 17.49 5.81 15.71
N LEU A 206 17.64 4.67 15.03
CA LEU A 206 17.44 3.35 15.63
C LEU A 206 18.47 3.06 16.72
N VAL A 207 19.75 3.33 16.46
CA VAL A 207 20.83 3.14 17.45
C VAL A 207 20.61 4.02 18.66
N ASP A 208 20.33 5.31 18.44
CA ASP A 208 20.06 6.25 19.52
C ASP A 208 18.80 5.86 20.33
N HIS A 209 17.75 5.41 19.65
CA HIS A 209 16.54 4.93 20.31
C HIS A 209 16.79 3.67 21.16
N LEU A 210 17.52 2.69 20.62
CA LEU A 210 17.87 1.47 21.34
C LEU A 210 18.80 1.76 22.52
N TYR A 211 19.80 2.63 22.33
CA TYR A 211 20.72 3.05 23.39
C TYR A 211 19.96 3.72 24.53
N ARG A 212 19.06 4.66 24.23
CA ARG A 212 18.20 5.30 25.25
C ARG A 212 17.22 4.33 25.92
N ARG A 213 16.77 3.29 25.21
CA ARG A 213 15.78 2.34 25.74
C ARG A 213 16.39 1.24 26.58
N LEU A 214 17.59 0.76 26.21
CA LEU A 214 18.28 -0.34 26.88
C LEU A 214 19.29 0.14 27.93
N GLY A 215 19.69 1.40 27.87
CA GLY A 215 20.61 2.02 28.82
C GLY A 215 22.06 1.53 28.66
N PRO A 216 23.07 2.33 29.08
CA PRO A 216 24.42 1.83 29.29
C PRO A 216 24.40 0.66 30.30
N ALA A 217 25.05 -0.46 29.96
CA ALA A 217 25.11 -1.66 30.82
C ALA A 217 25.95 -1.44 32.10
N ASP A 218 26.57 -0.28 32.23
CA ASP A 218 27.49 0.15 33.27
C ASP A 218 26.79 0.65 34.55
N ASP A 219 25.50 1.02 34.49
CA ASP A 219 24.74 1.49 35.68
C ASP A 219 24.39 0.36 36.66
N TYR A 220 24.57 -0.92 36.29
CA TYR A 220 24.27 -2.06 37.17
C TYR A 220 25.43 -2.42 38.13
N LEU A 221 26.64 -1.88 37.91
CA LEU A 221 27.82 -2.19 38.75
C LEU A 221 28.07 -1.14 39.84
N GLY A 222 27.56 0.09 39.69
CA GLY A 222 27.66 1.15 40.71
C GLY A 222 26.62 1.05 41.84
N ALA A 223 25.54 0.28 41.65
CA ALA A 223 24.49 0.09 42.65
C ALA A 223 24.78 -1.02 43.67
N LEU A 224 25.93 -1.70 43.56
CA LEU A 224 26.36 -2.80 44.42
C LEU A 224 27.70 -2.54 45.14
N SER A 225 28.22 -1.31 45.12
CA SER A 225 29.36 -0.85 45.92
C SER A 225 28.93 0.14 47.00
#